data_AF-A0A962GNK0-F1
#
_entry.id   AF-A0A962GNK0-F1
#
_cell.length_a   1.000
_cell.length_b   1.000
_cell.length_c   1.000
_cell.angle_alpha   90.00
_cell.angle_beta   90.00
_cell.angle_gamma   90.00
#
_symmetry.space_group_name_H-M   'P 1'
#
loop_
_entity.id
_entity.type
_entity.pdbx_description
1 polymer ?
#
loop_
_entity_poly.entity_id
_entity_poly.type
_entity_poly.pdbx_seq_one_letter_code
_entity_poly.pdbx_strand_id
1 'polypeptide(L)'
;VAHLDLGNEAISLNARFGGVSHRVRAPVGAVLALYARENGQGMMFPPEQAEADTAVESVEESPGPVISDESDPVQPPPRGRPSLKIVK
;
A
#
# COMPACT_ATOMS: atom_id res chain seq x y z
N VAL A 1 -17.15 10.09 -2.11
CA VAL A 1 -16.48 10.67 -0.92
C VAL A 1 -16.90 12.11 -0.80
N ALA A 2 -17.09 12.65 0.39
CA ALA A 2 -17.39 14.07 0.61
C ALA A 2 -16.59 14.61 1.79
N HIS A 3 -16.40 15.92 1.87
CA HIS A 3 -15.66 16.61 2.94
C HIS A 3 -14.26 16.01 3.16
N LEU A 4 -13.49 15.85 2.07
CA LEU A 4 -12.10 15.41 2.16
C LEU A 4 -11.24 16.55 2.73
N ASP A 5 -10.49 16.23 3.77
CA ASP A 5 -9.49 17.08 4.39
C ASP A 5 -8.15 16.32 4.42
N LEU A 6 -7.11 16.94 3.88
CA LEU A 6 -5.75 16.40 3.78
C LEU A 6 -4.84 17.20 4.70
N GLY A 7 -4.93 16.95 6.00
CA GLY A 7 -4.11 17.60 7.01
C GLY A 7 -2.74 16.93 7.17
N ASN A 8 -1.78 17.66 7.74
CA ASN A 8 -0.43 17.16 8.00
C ASN A 8 -0.40 16.03 9.06
N GLU A 9 -1.35 16.02 9.99
CA GLU A 9 -1.41 14.99 11.04
C GLU A 9 -2.34 13.83 10.67
N ALA A 10 -3.42 14.13 9.94
CA ALA A 10 -4.42 13.15 9.58
C ALA A 10 -5.20 13.54 8.32
N ILE A 11 -5.63 12.52 7.61
CA ILE A 11 -6.57 12.60 6.50
C ILE A 11 -7.97 12.28 7.04
N SER A 12 -8.95 13.12 6.74
CA SER A 12 -10.34 12.91 7.16
C SER A 12 -11.30 13.01 5.99
N LEU A 13 -12.35 12.18 5.99
CA LEU A 13 -13.38 12.20 4.95
C LEU A 13 -14.68 11.57 5.41
N ASN A 14 -15.78 11.86 4.71
CA ASN A 14 -17.03 11.12 4.83
C ASN A 14 -17.14 10.10 3.68
N ALA A 15 -17.27 8.82 4.04
CA ALA A 15 -17.42 7.70 3.10
C ALA A 15 -18.65 6.86 3.45
N ARG A 16 -19.13 6.07 2.48
CA ARG A 16 -20.26 5.16 2.68
C ARG A 16 -19.79 3.72 2.61
N PHE A 17 -20.20 2.92 3.60
CA PHE A 17 -19.95 1.49 3.67
C PHE A 17 -21.30 0.80 3.77
N GLY A 18 -21.64 -0.05 2.79
CA GLY A 18 -22.97 -0.66 2.72
C GLY A 18 -24.12 0.37 2.64
N GLY A 19 -23.87 1.54 2.06
CA GLY A 19 -24.85 2.64 1.98
C GLY A 19 -24.92 3.56 3.20
N VAL A 20 -24.33 3.17 4.34
CA VAL A 20 -24.33 3.97 5.57
C VAL A 20 -23.14 4.93 5.60
N SER A 21 -23.40 6.20 5.89
CA SER A 21 -22.36 7.25 5.96
C SER A 21 -21.55 7.14 7.25
N HIS A 22 -20.23 7.16 7.12
CA HIS A 22 -19.26 7.12 8.20
C HIS A 22 -18.22 8.23 8.00
N ARG A 23 -17.78 8.82 9.12
CA ARG A 23 -16.61 9.70 9.15
C ARG A 23 -15.37 8.85 9.39
N VAL A 24 -14.42 8.93 8.47
CA VAL A 24 -13.13 8.24 8.52
C VAL A 24 -12.05 9.26 8.84
N ARG A 25 -11.15 8.92 9.77
CA ARG A 25 -9.94 9.70 10.10
C ARG A 25 -8.76 8.74 10.18
N ALA A 26 -7.73 8.98 9.39
CA ALA A 26 -6.51 8.20 9.37
C ALA A 26 -5.31 9.10 9.68
N PRO A 27 -4.52 8.82 10.74
CA PRO A 27 -3.23 9.49 10.96
C PRO A 27 -2.30 9.28 9.75
N VAL A 28 -1.47 10.28 9.43
CA VAL A 28 -0.57 10.22 8.27
C VAL A 28 0.41 9.04 8.36
N GLY A 29 0.97 8.76 9.53
CA GLY A 29 1.88 7.60 9.73
C GLY A 29 1.23 6.23 9.51
N ALA A 30 -0.11 6.15 9.42
CA ALA A 30 -0.83 4.91 9.08
C ALA A 30 -1.10 4.77 7.56
N VAL A 31 -0.69 5.75 6.74
CA VAL A 31 -0.88 5.73 5.28
C VAL A 31 0.33 5.10 4.62
N LEU A 32 0.15 3.92 4.01
CA LEU A 32 1.25 3.15 3.43
C LEU A 32 1.56 3.52 1.97
N ALA A 33 0.54 3.87 1.20
CA ALA A 33 0.69 4.17 -0.22
C ALA A 33 -0.49 5.00 -0.72
N LEU A 34 -0.27 5.68 -1.85
CA LEU A 34 -1.30 6.35 -2.63
C LEU A 34 -1.19 5.89 -4.07
N TYR A 35 -2.29 5.40 -4.63
CA TYR A 35 -2.33 4.93 -6.02
C TYR A 35 -3.69 5.18 -6.66
N ALA A 36 -3.67 5.37 -7.98
CA ALA A 36 -4.84 5.39 -8.82
C ALA A 36 -5.40 3.98 -8.95
N ARG A 37 -6.70 3.82 -8.69
CA ARG A 37 -7.36 2.52 -8.76
C ARG A 37 -7.39 1.93 -10.17
N GLU A 38 -7.40 2.77 -11.20
CA GLU A 38 -7.66 2.39 -12.60
C GLU A 38 -6.48 1.67 -13.25
N ASN A 39 -5.26 2.11 -12.93
CA ASN A 39 -4.02 1.59 -13.53
C ASN A 39 -2.94 1.24 -12.49
N GLY A 40 -3.22 1.41 -11.19
CA GLY A 40 -2.28 1.13 -10.11
C GLY A 40 -1.13 2.13 -9.97
N GLN A 41 -1.09 3.20 -10.78
CA GLN A 41 -0.01 4.17 -10.73
C GLN A 41 -0.06 4.99 -9.43
N GLY A 42 1.10 5.18 -8.80
CA GLY A 42 1.17 5.82 -7.50
C GLY A 42 2.55 5.74 -6.87
N MET A 43 2.60 5.94 -5.56
CA MET A 43 3.82 5.85 -4.75
C MET A 43 3.54 5.17 -3.41
N MET A 44 4.53 4.42 -2.92
CA MET A 44 4.58 3.91 -1.55
C MET A 44 5.29 4.95 -0.67
N PHE A 45 4.78 5.16 0.54
CA PHE A 45 5.47 5.98 1.52
C PHE A 45 6.56 5.13 2.18
N PRO A 46 7.76 5.69 2.40
CA PRO A 46 8.78 5.00 3.19
C PRO A 46 8.23 4.78 4.61
N PRO A 47 8.61 3.69 5.28
CA PRO A 47 8.29 3.54 6.70
C PRO A 47 8.87 4.74 7.44
N GLU A 48 8.03 5.47 8.18
CA GLU A 48 8.55 6.43 9.14
C GLU A 48 9.41 5.63 10.13
N GLN A 49 10.70 5.97 10.21
CA GLN A 49 11.51 5.56 11.34
C GLN A 49 10.82 6.16 12.55
N ALA A 50 9.97 5.38 13.21
CA ALA A 50 9.59 5.68 14.59
C ALA A 50 10.90 5.97 15.30
N GLU A 51 10.97 7.08 16.04
CA GLU A 51 12.11 7.43 16.88
C GLU A 51 12.37 6.28 17.88
N ALA A 52 13.07 5.26 17.39
CA ALA A 52 13.42 4.03 18.04
C ALA A 52 14.82 3.75 17.51
N ASP A 53 15.76 4.40 18.18
CA ASP A 53 17.16 4.05 18.32
C ASP A 53 17.40 2.56 18.04
N THR A 54 17.72 2.20 16.79
CA THR A 54 18.53 1.04 16.38
C THR A 54 18.71 1.13 14.87
N ALA A 55 19.93 1.48 14.46
CA ALA A 55 20.39 1.40 13.10
C ALA A 55 20.22 -0.02 12.52
N VAL A 56 19.55 -0.12 11.38
CA VAL A 56 19.92 -1.06 10.33
C VAL A 56 19.77 -0.35 8.99
N GLU A 57 20.91 0.08 8.45
CA GLU A 57 21.05 0.41 7.04
C GLU A 57 20.68 -0.82 6.20
N SER A 58 19.85 -0.62 5.20
CA SER A 58 19.90 -1.37 3.94
C SER A 58 19.36 -0.45 2.86
N VAL A 59 20.27 0.39 2.38
CA VAL A 59 20.16 1.02 1.07
C VAL A 59 20.41 -0.08 0.04
N GLU A 60 19.38 -0.50 -0.68
CA GLU A 60 19.57 -1.01 -2.04
C GLU A 60 18.90 -0.04 -3.01
N GLU A 61 19.77 0.78 -3.58
CA GLU A 61 19.61 1.61 -4.78
C GLU A 61 19.37 0.69 -5.98
N SER A 62 18.32 0.85 -6.80
CA SER A 62 18.39 1.45 -8.15
C SER A 62 17.24 0.89 -9.02
N PRO A 63 16.91 1.46 -10.20
CA PRO A 63 16.72 2.87 -10.58
C PRO A 63 15.27 3.11 -11.09
N GLY A 64 14.97 4.32 -11.56
CA GLY A 64 13.67 4.76 -12.10
C GLY A 64 13.15 4.00 -13.34
N PRO A 65 11.99 4.42 -13.87
CA PRO A 65 11.09 3.58 -14.65
C PRO A 65 11.62 3.31 -16.05
N VAL A 66 11.80 2.04 -16.41
CA VAL A 66 11.88 1.64 -17.81
C VAL A 66 10.47 1.65 -18.39
N ILE A 67 10.20 2.64 -19.22
CA ILE A 67 9.20 2.52 -20.28
C ILE A 67 9.75 1.46 -21.22
N SER A 68 9.12 0.29 -21.24
CA SER A 68 9.29 -0.68 -22.33
C SER A 68 7.89 -1.04 -22.79
N ASP A 69 7.54 -0.41 -23.90
CA ASP A 69 6.56 -0.90 -24.86
C ASP A 69 6.96 -2.34 -25.27
N GLU A 70 5.98 -3.15 -25.66
CA GLU A 70 6.12 -4.44 -26.36
C GLU A 70 6.25 -5.72 -25.50
N SER A 71 5.10 -6.40 -25.38
CA SER A 71 4.87 -7.85 -25.57
C SER A 71 5.77 -8.89 -24.87
N ASP A 72 5.36 -9.41 -23.70
CA ASP A 72 5.42 -10.85 -23.34
C ASP A 72 4.78 -11.11 -21.94
N PRO A 73 3.97 -12.16 -21.73
CA PRO A 73 3.37 -12.44 -20.43
C PRO A 73 4.33 -13.21 -19.52
N VAL A 74 4.89 -12.55 -18.50
CA VAL A 74 5.67 -13.23 -17.44
C VAL A 74 4.69 -13.86 -16.43
N GLN A 75 4.60 -15.19 -16.45
CA GLN A 75 3.82 -16.01 -15.52
C GLN A 75 4.37 -15.89 -14.08
N PRO A 76 3.55 -15.68 -13.04
CA PRO A 76 4.03 -15.72 -11.65
C PRO A 76 4.32 -17.17 -11.20
N PRO A 77 5.31 -17.40 -10.33
CA PRO A 77 5.64 -18.76 -9.85
C PRO A 77 4.50 -19.35 -9.01
N PRO A 78 4.22 -20.67 -9.11
CA PRO A 78 3.10 -21.28 -8.42
C PRO A 78 3.32 -21.28 -6.89
N ARG A 79 2.55 -20.46 -6.17
CA ARG A 79 2.43 -20.54 -4.72
C ARG A 79 1.70 -21.83 -4.34
N GLY A 80 2.45 -22.82 -3.86
CA GLY A 80 1.93 -24.08 -3.36
C GLY A 80 0.91 -23.87 -2.23
N ARG A 81 -0.31 -24.39 -2.41
CA ARG A 81 -1.36 -24.37 -1.38
C ARG A 81 -0.97 -25.29 -0.20
N PRO A 82 -1.18 -24.87 1.06
CA PRO A 82 -0.92 -25.72 2.21
C PRO A 82 -1.89 -26.92 2.22
N SER A 83 -1.39 -28.11 2.57
CA SER A 83 -2.21 -29.32 2.74
C SER A 83 -2.05 -29.86 4.17
N LEU A 84 -3.17 -30.23 4.79
CA LEU A 84 -3.21 -30.88 6.09
C LEU A 84 -3.31 -32.39 5.90
N LYS A 85 -2.51 -33.17 6.65
CA LYS A 85 -2.64 -34.62 6.69
C LYS A 85 -3.29 -35.03 8.01
N ILE A 86 -4.30 -35.90 7.95
CA ILE A 86 -4.96 -36.46 9.12
C ILE A 86 -4.06 -37.57 9.68
N VAL A 87 -3.70 -37.47 10.96
CA VAL A 87 -3.00 -38.52 11.71
C VAL A 87 -4.06 -39.40 12.38
N LYS A 88 -3.91 -40.72 12.28
CA LYS A 88 -4.81 -41.70 12.89
C LYS A 88 -4.18 -42.32 14.13
#